data_AF-A0A965PSF9-F1
#
_entry.id   AF-A0A965PSF9-F1
#
_cell.length_a   1.000
_cell.length_b   1.000
_cell.length_c   1.000
_cell.angle_alpha   90.00
_cell.angle_beta   90.00
_cell.angle_gamma   90.00
#
_symmetry.space_group_name_H-M   'P 1'
#
loop_
_entity.id
_entity.type
_entity.pdbx_description
1 polymer ?
#
loop_
_entity_poly.entity_id
_entity_poly.type
_entity_poly.pdbx_seq_one_letter_code
_entity_poly.pdbx_strand_id
1 'polypeptide(L)'
;MADSATYAPQFASQADREAELLRLLKGEENDALGYRQSELQQQQIDALKHFFGERYGDEEDGRSQVVTREVFETIEWTIPDLMRVFAGGNNVVYLEETSQQDAKF
;
A
#
# COMPACT_ATOMS: atom_id res chain seq x y z
N MET A 1 16.68 -31.10 38.22
CA MET A 1 18.13 -30.92 38.05
C MET A 1 18.34 -30.51 36.60
N ALA A 2 18.79 -29.26 36.39
CA ALA A 2 19.25 -28.62 35.16
C ALA A 2 18.42 -28.75 33.87
N ASP A 3 17.78 -27.65 33.43
CA ASP A 3 18.38 -26.88 32.34
C ASP A 3 17.87 -25.42 32.37
N SER A 4 18.70 -24.54 32.95
CA SER A 4 18.41 -23.12 33.17
C SER A 4 19.45 -22.24 32.48
N ALA A 5 19.89 -22.64 31.30
CA ALA A 5 20.63 -21.81 30.36
C ALA A 5 19.99 -22.06 28.99
N THR A 6 19.22 -21.14 28.43
CA THR A 6 19.78 -20.16 27.50
C THR A 6 18.75 -19.05 27.24
N TYR A 7 18.66 -18.08 28.13
CA TYR A 7 18.31 -16.71 27.73
C TYR A 7 19.24 -15.79 28.49
N ALA A 8 20.47 -15.72 28.02
CA ALA A 8 21.37 -14.64 28.41
C ALA A 8 20.66 -13.32 28.08
N PRO A 9 20.72 -12.29 28.94
CA PRO A 9 20.22 -10.98 28.56
C PRO A 9 21.00 -10.54 27.31
N GLN A 10 20.32 -10.48 26.17
CA GLN A 10 20.93 -10.13 24.88
C GLN A 10 21.46 -8.68 24.85
N PHE A 11 21.25 -7.92 25.92
CA PHE A 11 21.57 -6.50 26.00
C PHE A 11 22.21 -6.19 27.36
N ALA A 12 23.41 -5.61 27.33
CA ALA A 12 24.22 -5.34 28.51
C ALA A 12 23.69 -4.18 29.37
N SER A 13 22.90 -3.28 28.79
CA SER A 13 22.26 -2.16 29.49
C SER A 13 20.95 -1.71 28.81
N GLN A 14 20.14 -0.90 29.50
CA GLN A 14 18.95 -0.26 28.90
C GLN A 14 19.33 0.62 27.70
N ALA A 15 20.47 1.30 27.76
CA ALA A 15 20.98 2.12 26.66
C ALA A 15 21.28 1.27 25.40
N ASP A 16 21.78 0.04 25.57
CA ASP A 16 22.04 -0.87 24.45
C ASP A 16 20.73 -1.36 23.79
N ARG A 17 19.68 -1.60 24.59
CA ARG A 17 18.34 -1.95 24.07
C ARG A 17 17.73 -0.81 23.27
N GLU A 18 17.81 0.41 23.79
CA GLU A 18 17.29 1.60 23.13
C GLU A 18 18.05 1.86 21.82
N ALA A 19 19.38 1.68 21.81
CA ALA A 19 20.18 1.81 20.61
C ALA A 19 19.83 0.76 19.54
N GLU A 20 19.60 -0.50 19.93
CA GLU A 20 19.23 -1.56 18.98
C GLU A 20 17.80 -1.40 18.46
N LEU A 21 16.84 -1.06 19.33
CA LEU A 21 15.48 -0.75 18.92
C LEU A 21 15.44 0.44 17.97
N LEU A 22 16.21 1.49 18.26
CA LEU A 22 16.31 2.66 17.38
C LEU A 22 16.93 2.28 16.04
N ARG A 23 17.91 1.37 16.01
CA ARG A 23 18.51 0.88 14.76
C ARG A 23 17.50 0.11 13.93
N LEU A 24 16.73 -0.79 14.54
CA LEU A 24 15.70 -1.59 13.88
C LEU A 24 14.60 -0.68 13.33
N LEU A 25 14.08 0.24 14.14
CA LEU A 25 13.06 1.20 13.71
C LEU A 25 13.54 2.09 12.57
N LYS A 26 14.79 2.56 12.59
CA LYS A 26 15.38 3.32 11.48
C LYS A 26 15.56 2.47 10.21
N GLY A 27 15.84 1.17 10.36
CA GLY A 27 15.89 0.23 9.24
C GLY A 27 14.52 0.12 8.57
N GLU A 28 13.49 -0.19 9.35
CA GLU A 28 12.10 -0.29 8.88
C GLU A 28 11.58 1.03 8.30
N GLU A 29 11.95 2.17 8.91
CA GLU A 29 11.61 3.50 8.39
C GLU A 29 12.21 3.71 7.00
N ASN A 30 13.49 3.40 6.82
CA ASN A 30 14.16 3.53 5.53
C ASN A 30 13.58 2.57 4.48
N ASP A 31 13.24 1.34 4.86
CA ASP A 31 12.65 0.36 3.95
C ASP A 31 11.24 0.78 3.51
N ALA A 32 10.42 1.27 4.45
CA ALA A 32 9.10 1.82 4.17
C ALA A 32 9.16 3.10 3.32
N LEU A 33 10.18 3.94 3.51
CA LEU A 33 10.44 5.13 2.68
C LEU A 33 10.97 4.76 1.29
N GLY A 34 11.81 3.73 1.18
CA GLY A 34 12.36 3.22 -0.07
C GLY A 34 11.26 2.67 -0.99
N TYR A 35 10.28 1.93 -0.44
CA TYR A 35 9.08 1.55 -1.18
C TYR A 35 8.31 2.80 -1.67
N ARG A 36 8.24 3.82 -0.80
CA ARG A 36 7.55 5.08 -1.10
C ARG A 36 8.25 5.88 -2.20
N GLN A 37 9.57 5.86 -2.35
CA GLN A 37 10.30 6.60 -3.40
C GLN A 37 10.55 5.79 -4.69
N SER A 38 9.93 4.61 -4.81
CA SER A 38 10.13 3.71 -5.94
C SER A 38 9.60 4.28 -7.26
N GLU A 39 10.07 3.70 -8.37
CA GLU A 39 9.56 4.01 -9.72
C GLU A 39 8.04 3.85 -9.82
N LEU A 40 7.45 2.89 -9.08
CA LEU A 40 6.01 2.70 -9.00
C LEU A 40 5.28 3.91 -8.43
N GLN A 41 5.87 4.60 -7.45
CA GLN A 41 5.26 5.80 -6.89
C GLN A 41 5.22 6.91 -7.93
N GLN A 42 6.32 7.12 -8.66
CA GLN A 42 6.38 8.15 -9.70
C GLN A 42 5.33 7.88 -10.78
N GLN A 43 5.22 6.62 -11.21
CA GLN A 43 4.17 6.20 -12.15
C GLN A 43 2.76 6.43 -11.60
N GLN A 44 2.51 6.18 -10.31
CA GLN A 44 1.21 6.47 -9.69
C GLN A 44 0.92 7.96 -9.64
N ILE A 45 1.89 8.79 -9.27
CA ILE A 45 1.75 10.25 -9.24
C ILE A 45 1.40 10.75 -10.64
N ASP A 46 2.13 10.31 -11.65
CA ASP A 46 1.88 10.74 -13.02
C ASP A 46 0.53 10.22 -13.54
N ALA A 47 0.15 8.98 -13.25
CA ALA A 47 -1.17 8.46 -13.58
C ALA A 47 -2.30 9.29 -12.94
N LEU A 48 -2.12 9.72 -11.68
CA LEU A 48 -3.08 10.60 -10.99
C LEU A 48 -3.14 11.98 -11.63
N LYS A 49 -2.02 12.58 -12.03
CA LYS A 49 -2.01 13.86 -12.78
C LYS A 49 -2.81 13.75 -14.07
N HIS A 50 -2.63 12.68 -14.84
CA HIS A 50 -3.40 12.44 -16.06
C HIS A 50 -4.89 12.23 -15.76
N PHE A 51 -5.22 11.52 -14.68
CA PHE A 51 -6.61 11.36 -14.24
C PHE A 51 -7.25 12.69 -13.84
N PHE A 52 -6.55 13.55 -13.12
CA PHE A 52 -7.06 14.87 -12.73
C PHE A 52 -7.01 15.91 -13.86
N GLY A 53 -6.38 15.58 -14.99
CA GLY A 53 -6.20 16.51 -16.12
C GLY A 53 -5.24 17.66 -15.78
N GLU A 54 -4.23 17.38 -14.96
CA GLU A 54 -3.16 18.32 -14.69
C GLU A 54 -2.27 18.53 -15.93
N ARG A 55 -1.56 19.65 -15.93
CA ARG A 55 -0.60 20.01 -16.97
C ARG A 55 0.57 19.01 -17.02
N TYR A 56 1.11 18.79 -18.22
CA TYR A 56 2.20 17.86 -18.48
C TYR A 56 3.55 18.40 -18.00
N GLY A 57 3.67 19.72 -17.83
CA GLY A 57 4.87 20.38 -17.29
C GLY A 57 5.94 20.66 -18.35
N ASP A 58 5.68 20.32 -19.60
CA ASP A 58 6.51 20.60 -20.77
C ASP A 58 5.90 21.68 -21.70
N GLU A 59 4.88 22.41 -21.23
CA GLU A 59 4.18 23.39 -22.04
C GLU A 59 5.05 24.62 -22.38
N GLU A 60 5.03 25.01 -23.66
CA GLU A 60 5.68 26.24 -24.13
C GLU A 60 4.74 27.46 -24.08
N ASP A 61 5.28 28.61 -23.69
CA ASP A 61 4.53 29.86 -23.67
C ASP A 61 4.08 30.29 -25.08
N GLY A 62 2.81 30.67 -25.19
CA GLY A 62 2.19 31.02 -26.47
C GLY A 62 1.74 29.81 -27.32
N ARG A 63 1.92 28.58 -26.83
CA ARG A 63 1.33 27.37 -27.42
C ARG A 63 0.06 26.96 -26.68
N SER A 64 -0.68 26.02 -27.26
CA SER A 64 -1.87 25.45 -26.62
C SER A 64 -1.48 24.70 -25.34
N GLN A 65 -2.24 24.95 -24.27
CA GLN A 65 -2.08 24.30 -22.96
C GLN A 65 -3.31 23.44 -22.61
N VAL A 66 -4.02 22.98 -23.64
CA VAL A 66 -5.22 22.14 -23.48
C VAL A 66 -4.79 20.74 -23.06
N VAL A 67 -5.34 20.27 -21.95
CA VAL A 67 -5.16 18.90 -21.45
C VAL A 67 -6.43 18.10 -21.71
N THR A 68 -6.28 16.87 -22.19
CA THR A 68 -7.40 15.94 -22.42
C THR A 68 -7.72 15.17 -21.13
N ARG A 69 -8.98 14.75 -20.96
CA ARG A 69 -9.43 13.98 -19.78
C ARG A 69 -9.82 12.54 -20.12
N GLU A 70 -9.20 11.98 -21.17
CA GLU A 70 -9.51 10.65 -21.67
C GLU A 70 -9.27 9.55 -20.62
N VAL A 71 -8.26 9.71 -19.76
CA VAL A 71 -7.96 8.77 -18.66
C VAL A 71 -9.11 8.75 -17.65
N PHE A 72 -9.58 9.92 -17.23
CA PHE A 72 -10.75 10.05 -16.34
C PHE A 72 -11.98 9.42 -16.98
N GLU A 73 -12.29 9.80 -18.21
CA GLU A 73 -13.48 9.32 -18.92
C GLU A 73 -13.47 7.79 -19.07
N THR A 74 -12.33 7.21 -19.45
CA THR A 74 -12.20 5.77 -19.59
C THR A 74 -12.43 5.05 -18.26
N ILE A 75 -11.83 5.55 -17.17
CA ILE A 75 -12.00 4.93 -15.84
C ILE A 75 -13.46 5.03 -15.39
N GLU A 76 -14.08 6.20 -15.47
CA GLU A 76 -15.48 6.41 -15.07
C GLU A 76 -16.44 5.50 -15.84
N TRP A 77 -16.18 5.24 -17.12
CA TRP A 77 -16.98 4.30 -17.91
C TRP A 77 -16.88 2.85 -17.41
N THR A 78 -15.75 2.45 -16.85
CA THR A 78 -15.52 1.08 -16.35
C THR A 78 -16.04 0.86 -14.92
N ILE A 79 -16.19 1.92 -14.11
CA ILE A 79 -16.62 1.80 -12.70
C ILE A 79 -17.96 1.07 -12.55
N PRO A 80 -19.03 1.37 -13.33
CA PRO A 80 -20.32 0.69 -13.18
C PRO A 80 -20.23 -0.82 -13.42
N ASP A 81 -19.43 -1.26 -14.39
CA ASP A 81 -19.27 -2.67 -14.70
C ASP A 81 -18.53 -3.39 -13.57
N LEU A 82 -17.50 -2.75 -12.99
CA LEU A 82 -16.77 -3.26 -11.84
C LEU A 82 -17.68 -3.38 -10.60
N MET A 83 -18.51 -2.38 -10.35
CA MET A 83 -19.46 -2.38 -9.23
C MET A 83 -20.50 -3.50 -9.35
N ARG A 84 -20.95 -3.84 -10.56
CA ARG A 84 -21.86 -4.98 -10.75
C ARG A 84 -21.21 -6.31 -10.41
N VAL A 85 -19.94 -6.51 -10.75
CA VAL A 85 -19.20 -7.74 -10.43
C VAL A 85 -19.04 -7.90 -8.92
N PHE A 86 -18.64 -6.84 -8.22
CA PHE A 86 -18.32 -6.94 -6.79
C PHE A 86 -19.52 -6.77 -5.84
N ALA A 87 -20.51 -5.95 -6.22
CA ALA A 87 -21.65 -5.62 -5.36
C ALA A 87 -22.99 -6.17 -5.85
N GLY A 88 -23.03 -6.79 -7.04
CA GLY A 88 -24.29 -7.26 -7.65
C GLY A 88 -24.79 -8.62 -7.16
N GLY A 89 -23.96 -9.40 -6.46
CA GLY A 89 -24.34 -10.74 -5.96
C GLY A 89 -24.82 -10.72 -4.51
N ASN A 90 -25.99 -11.30 -4.22
CA ASN A 90 -26.53 -11.42 -2.85
C ASN A 90 -25.61 -12.18 -1.87
N ASN A 91 -24.63 -12.94 -2.37
CA ASN A 91 -23.59 -13.62 -1.57
C ASN A 91 -22.20 -13.13 -2.01
N VAL A 92 -21.75 -12.00 -1.46
CA VAL A 92 -20.41 -11.42 -1.74
C VAL A 92 -19.28 -12.23 -1.10
N VAL A 93 -19.57 -12.91 0.01
CA VAL A 93 -18.63 -13.76 0.74
C VAL A 93 -19.35 -15.06 1.10
N TYR A 94 -18.76 -16.18 0.74
CA TYR A 94 -19.16 -17.50 1.22
C TYR A 94 -18.04 -18.06 2.08
N LEU A 95 -18.38 -18.47 3.30
CA LEU A 95 -17.46 -19.12 4.23
C LEU A 95 -17.83 -20.60 4.26
N GLU A 96 -16.89 -21.46 3.85
CA GLU A 96 -17.01 -22.90 4.04
C GLU A 96 -16.45 -23.28 5.41
N GLU A 97 -17.27 -23.95 6.22
CA GLU A 97 -16.82 -24.53 7.49
C GLU A 97 -15.81 -25.64 7.20
N THR A 98 -14.53 -25.36 7.47
CA THR A 98 -13.44 -26.32 7.24
C THR A 98 -13.20 -27.19 8.48
N SER A 99 -13.74 -26.83 9.65
CA SER A 99 -13.55 -27.56 10.89
C SER A 99 -14.82 -27.65 11.76
N GLN A 100 -14.85 -28.65 12.65
CA GLN A 100 -15.97 -28.87 13.59
C GLN A 100 -16.16 -27.73 14.61
N GLN A 101 -15.19 -26.81 14.73
CA GLN A 101 -15.27 -25.63 15.59
C GLN A 101 -15.97 -24.45 14.91
N ASP A 102 -16.10 -24.48 13.58
CA ASP A 102 -16.73 -23.42 12.78
C ASP A 102 -18.26 -23.54 12.78
N ALA A 103 -18.81 -24.73 13.03
CA ALA A 103 -20.25 -25.05 13.01
C ALA A 103 -21.10 -24.37 14.12
N LYS A 104 -20.52 -23.51 14.95
CA LYS A 104 -21.19 -22.87 16.10
C LYS A 104 -21.51 -21.40 15.91
N PHE A 105 -21.24 -20.82 14.73
CA PHE A 105 -21.54 -19.42 14.43
C PHE A 105 -22.30 -19.27 13.13
#